data_AF-A0A2H4SNY1-F1
#
_entry.id   AF-A0A2H4SNY1-F1
#
_cell.length_a   1.000
_cell.length_b   1.000
_cell.length_c   1.000
_cell.angle_alpha   90.00
_cell.angle_beta   90.00
_cell.angle_gamma   90.00
#
_symmetry.space_group_name_H-M   'P 1'
#
loop_
_entity.id
_entity.type
_entity.pdbx_description
1 polymer ?
#
loop_
_entity_poly.entity_id
_entity_poly.type
_entity_poly.pdbx_seq_one_letter_code
_entity_poly.pdbx_strand_id
1 'polypeptide(L)'
;MQLNKFALALLTVAVAAQDHLDGLPECAKPCVHQNAPNSGCRSEDDFKCLCGSTEFLTAMAGCAMHQCSFGDLMTAQNWAADKC
;
A
#
# COMPACT_ATOMS: atom_id res chain seq x y z
N MET A 1 -26.53 16.51 46.75
CA MET A 1 -26.39 15.81 45.46
C MET A 1 -25.03 16.16 44.88
N GLN A 2 -24.03 15.31 45.09
CA GLN A 2 -22.67 15.50 44.56
C GLN A 2 -22.57 14.73 43.24
N LEU A 3 -22.11 15.42 42.18
CA LEU A 3 -21.95 14.90 40.83
C LEU A 3 -21.15 13.59 40.82
N ASN A 4 -21.78 12.49 40.41
CA ASN A 4 -21.12 11.22 40.18
C ASN A 4 -20.27 11.34 38.91
N LYS A 5 -18.96 11.45 39.10
CA LYS A 5 -17.95 11.57 38.04
C LYS A 5 -17.86 10.25 37.27
N PHE A 6 -18.74 10.04 36.29
CA PHE A 6 -18.52 9.04 35.26
C PHE A 6 -17.44 9.56 34.30
N ALA A 7 -16.19 9.24 34.60
CA ALA A 7 -15.09 9.44 33.67
C ALA A 7 -15.29 8.51 32.46
N LEU A 8 -15.71 9.08 31.33
CA LEU A 8 -15.69 8.42 30.03
C LEU A 8 -14.23 8.20 29.63
N ALA A 9 -13.72 6.99 29.82
CA ALA A 9 -12.43 6.58 29.29
C ALA A 9 -12.51 6.55 27.77
N LEU A 10 -11.90 7.53 27.10
CA LEU A 10 -11.68 7.53 25.66
C LEU A 10 -10.67 6.42 25.34
N LEU A 11 -11.15 5.28 24.86
CA LEU A 11 -10.31 4.25 24.25
C LEU A 11 -9.78 4.81 22.93
N THR A 12 -8.60 5.41 22.95
CA THR A 12 -7.86 5.72 21.74
C THR A 12 -7.42 4.38 21.14
N VAL A 13 -8.24 3.82 20.25
CA VAL A 13 -7.80 2.73 19.37
C VAL A 13 -6.72 3.29 18.46
N ALA A 14 -5.46 2.94 18.74
CA ALA A 14 -4.38 3.15 17.80
C ALA A 14 -4.68 2.28 16.58
N VAL A 15 -5.09 2.92 15.49
CA VAL A 15 -5.11 2.28 14.17
C VAL A 15 -3.65 2.04 13.82
N ALA A 16 -3.16 0.82 14.03
CA ALA A 16 -1.90 0.40 13.45
C ALA A 16 -2.08 0.49 11.93
N ALA A 17 -1.31 1.35 11.27
CA ALA A 17 -1.24 1.35 9.82
C ALA A 17 -0.81 -0.06 9.39
N GLN A 18 -1.71 -0.81 8.75
CA GLN A 18 -1.33 -2.07 8.12
C GLN A 18 -0.43 -1.73 6.95
N ASP A 19 0.83 -2.17 6.98
CA ASP A 19 1.73 -2.06 5.82
C ASP A 19 1.23 -3.04 4.76
N HIS A 20 0.34 -2.53 3.90
CA HIS A 20 -0.25 -3.27 2.80
C HIS A 20 0.79 -3.64 1.73
N LEU A 21 2.02 -3.10 1.84
CA LEU A 21 3.17 -3.37 0.99
C LEU A 21 4.18 -4.33 1.66
N ASP A 22 3.78 -5.03 2.72
CA ASP A 22 4.60 -6.10 3.30
C ASP A 22 5.04 -7.09 2.21
N GLY A 23 6.34 -7.39 2.19
CA GLY A 23 6.98 -8.27 1.20
C GLY A 23 7.34 -7.61 -0.14
N LEU A 24 6.90 -6.36 -0.38
CA LEU A 24 7.39 -5.58 -1.51
C LEU A 24 8.78 -5.01 -1.18
N PRO A 25 9.77 -5.12 -2.08
CA PRO A 25 11.09 -4.54 -1.85
C PRO A 25 11.01 -3.03 -1.58
N GLU A 26 11.85 -2.55 -0.66
CA GLU A 26 11.87 -1.13 -0.27
C GLU A 26 12.09 -0.18 -1.46
N CYS A 27 12.86 -0.59 -2.47
CA CYS A 27 13.07 0.20 -3.70
C CYS A 27 11.77 0.38 -4.53
N ALA A 28 10.80 -0.53 -4.37
CA ALA A 28 9.55 -0.55 -5.13
C ALA A 28 8.37 0.06 -4.37
N LYS A 29 8.42 0.17 -3.04
CA LYS A 29 7.36 0.82 -2.25
C LYS A 29 7.03 2.25 -2.73
N PRO A 30 8.02 3.14 -2.99
CA PRO A 30 7.73 4.47 -3.54
C PRO A 30 7.03 4.43 -4.89
N CYS A 31 7.28 3.40 -5.71
CA CYS A 31 6.65 3.27 -7.01
C CYS A 31 5.14 2.99 -6.90
N VAL A 32 4.68 2.27 -5.86
CA VAL A 32 3.24 2.11 -5.61
C VAL A 32 2.62 3.45 -5.24
N HIS A 33 3.18 4.14 -4.25
CA HIS A 33 2.68 5.44 -3.79
C HIS A 33 2.63 6.49 -4.91
N GLN A 34 3.65 6.52 -5.77
CA GLN A 34 3.72 7.48 -6.87
C GLN A 34 2.72 7.20 -7.99
N ASN A 35 2.40 5.93 -8.25
CA ASN A 35 1.63 5.53 -9.44
C ASN A 35 0.21 5.09 -9.13
N ALA A 36 -0.12 4.74 -7.88
CA ALA A 36 -1.48 4.40 -7.47
C ALA A 36 -2.51 5.47 -7.88
N PRO A 37 -2.24 6.79 -7.83
CA PRO A 37 -3.17 7.81 -8.33
C PRO A 37 -3.53 7.67 -9.81
N ASN A 38 -2.67 7.09 -10.65
CA ASN A 38 -2.93 6.90 -12.08
C ASN A 38 -3.97 5.79 -12.35
N SER A 39 -4.32 5.01 -11.33
CA SER A 39 -5.25 3.90 -11.48
C SER A 39 -6.73 4.29 -11.49
N GLY A 40 -7.07 5.45 -10.92
CA GLY A 40 -8.44 5.83 -10.58
C GLY A 40 -9.04 5.05 -9.39
N CYS A 41 -8.26 4.20 -8.72
CA CYS A 41 -8.68 3.46 -7.55
C CYS A 41 -8.82 4.35 -6.32
N ARG A 42 -9.62 3.90 -5.35
CA ARG A 42 -9.96 4.69 -4.16
C ARG A 42 -8.77 4.92 -3.24
N SER A 43 -7.84 3.99 -3.23
CA SER A 43 -6.67 3.99 -2.35
C SER A 43 -5.59 3.06 -2.89
N GLU A 44 -4.37 3.22 -2.38
CA GLU A 44 -3.18 2.44 -2.74
C GLU A 44 -3.18 1.00 -2.20
N ASP A 45 -4.12 0.67 -1.31
CA ASP A 45 -4.36 -0.68 -0.78
C ASP A 45 -5.54 -1.40 -1.48
N ASP A 46 -6.23 -0.74 -2.42
CA ASP A 46 -7.29 -1.36 -3.25
C ASP A 46 -6.68 -2.20 -4.37
N PHE A 47 -5.94 -3.25 -4.01
CA PHE A 47 -5.18 -4.07 -4.95
C PHE A 47 -6.06 -4.69 -6.03
N LYS A 48 -7.29 -5.11 -5.69
CA LYS A 48 -8.24 -5.63 -6.69
C LYS A 48 -8.52 -4.61 -7.80
N CYS A 49 -8.64 -3.33 -7.45
CA CYS A 49 -8.79 -2.27 -8.43
C CYS A 49 -7.46 -1.99 -9.15
N LEU A 50 -6.36 -1.84 -8.41
CA LEU A 50 -5.04 -1.50 -8.95
C LEU A 50 -4.58 -2.52 -9.99
N CYS A 51 -4.76 -3.81 -9.73
CA CYS A 51 -4.41 -4.90 -10.63
C CYS A 51 -5.26 -4.93 -11.90
N GLY A 52 -6.40 -4.22 -11.93
CA GLY A 52 -7.19 -3.99 -13.14
C GLY A 52 -6.72 -2.79 -13.97
N SER A 53 -5.85 -1.93 -13.44
CA SER A 53 -5.39 -0.73 -14.14
C SER A 53 -4.07 -0.98 -14.88
N THR A 54 -4.14 -1.08 -16.21
CA THR A 54 -2.95 -1.18 -17.07
C THR A 54 -2.02 0.03 -16.94
N GLU A 55 -2.58 1.23 -16.69
CA GLU A 55 -1.81 2.47 -16.53
C GLU A 55 -0.95 2.41 -15.26
N PHE A 56 -1.54 2.02 -14.13
CA PHE A 56 -0.81 1.78 -12.89
C PHE A 56 0.26 0.71 -13.07
N LEU A 57 -0.09 -0.46 -13.61
CA LEU A 57 0.83 -1.58 -13.75
C LEU A 57 2.04 -1.22 -14.63
N THR A 58 1.81 -0.50 -15.74
CA THR A 58 2.88 -0.06 -16.63
C THR A 58 3.80 0.95 -15.96
N ALA A 59 3.23 1.95 -15.27
CA ALA A 59 4.01 2.98 -14.59
C ALA A 59 4.78 2.42 -13.39
N MET A 60 4.16 1.50 -12.63
CA MET A 60 4.78 0.77 -11.53
C MET A 60 5.97 -0.07 -12.02
N ALA A 61 5.79 -0.85 -13.08
CA ALA A 61 6.86 -1.65 -13.66
C ALA A 61 8.02 -0.78 -14.18
N GLY A 62 7.71 0.31 -14.90
CA GLY A 62 8.70 1.27 -15.37
C GLY A 62 9.51 1.90 -14.22
N CYS A 63 8.82 2.32 -13.17
CA CYS A 63 9.44 2.87 -11.97
C CYS A 63 10.35 1.85 -11.27
N ALA A 64 9.86 0.63 -11.04
CA ALA A 64 10.63 -0.43 -10.40
C ALA A 64 11.88 -0.78 -11.21
N MET A 65 11.79 -0.90 -12.55
CA MET A 65 12.96 -1.17 -13.40
C MET A 65 14.06 -0.13 -13.29
N HIS A 66 13.72 1.12 -12.98
CA HIS A 66 14.70 2.19 -12.78
C HIS A 66 15.29 2.21 -11.36
N GLN A 67 14.51 1.80 -10.35
CA GLN A 67 14.90 1.96 -8.94
C GLN A 67 15.42 0.68 -8.28
N CYS A 68 15.10 -0.48 -8.84
CA CYS A 68 15.34 -1.78 -8.21
C CYS A 68 16.39 -2.61 -8.95
N SER A 69 17.10 -3.46 -8.20
CA SER A 69 17.97 -4.47 -8.79
C SER A 69 17.16 -5.57 -9.47
N PHE A 70 17.80 -6.40 -10.30
CA PHE A 70 17.12 -7.56 -10.90
C PHE A 70 16.53 -8.52 -9.85
N GLY A 71 17.23 -8.75 -8.75
CA GLY A 71 16.73 -9.60 -7.65
C GLY A 71 15.49 -9.02 -6.96
N ASP A 72 15.48 -7.70 -6.78
CA ASP A 72 14.31 -6.99 -6.23
C ASP A 72 13.15 -6.98 -7.23
N LEU A 73 13.41 -6.85 -8.54
CA LEU A 73 12.37 -6.96 -9.57
C LEU A 73 11.69 -8.32 -9.54
N MET A 74 12.45 -9.41 -9.38
CA MET A 74 11.86 -10.75 -9.23
C MET A 74 11.02 -10.87 -7.95
N THR A 75 11.50 -10.30 -6.84
CA THR A 75 10.74 -10.25 -5.58
C THR A 75 9.45 -9.44 -5.73
N ALA A 76 9.50 -8.27 -6.36
CA ALA A 76 8.36 -7.43 -6.64
C ALA A 76 7.35 -8.10 -7.59
N GLN A 77 7.83 -8.86 -8.58
CA GLN A 77 6.98 -9.62 -9.47
C GLN A 77 6.23 -10.74 -8.75
N ASN A 78 6.90 -11.47 -7.84
CA ASN A 78 6.25 -12.49 -7.01
C ASN A 78 5.23 -11.86 -6.09
N TRP A 79 5.57 -10.73 -5.45
CA TRP A 79 4.64 -9.97 -4.63
C TRP A 79 3.41 -9.54 -5.43
N ALA A 80 3.59 -9.04 -6.66
CA ALA A 80 2.47 -8.65 -7.52
C ALA A 80 1.59 -9.85 -7.90
N ALA A 81 2.19 -11.01 -8.17
CA ALA A 81 1.45 -12.24 -8.47
C ALA A 81 0.61 -12.74 -7.28
N ASP A 82 1.09 -12.53 -6.04
CA ASP A 82 0.34 -12.87 -4.83
C ASP A 82 -0.82 -11.90 -4.54
N LYS A 83 -0.72 -10.64 -5.00
CA LYS A 83 -1.73 -9.60 -4.71
C LYS A 83 -2.84 -9.45 -5.76
N CYS A 84 -2.63 -9.89 -7.00
CA CYS A 84 -3.48 -9.52 -8.16
C CYS A 84 -4.51 -10.54 -8.68
#